data_AF-A0A2N9F1Q1-F1
#
_entry.id   AF-A0A2N9F1Q1-F1
#
_cell.length_a   1.000
_cell.length_b   1.000
_cell.length_c   1.000
_cell.angle_alpha   90.00
_cell.angle_beta   90.00
_cell.angle_gamma   90.00
#
_symmetry.space_group_name_H-M   'P 1'
#
loop_
_entity.id
_entity.type
_entity.pdbx_description
1 polymer ?
#
loop_
_entity_poly.entity_id
_entity_poly.type
_entity_poly.pdbx_seq_one_letter_code
_entity_poly.pdbx_strand_id
1 'polypeptide(L)'
;MPAGVVGSVRSLERDSQACTFARAGDNVAVSLQGIDAGHVIAGGVLCHPEFPVSVARYLELKVLVLDVTTPILIGSQLEFHIHHAKEAARVARILSLLDSKTGKVTKKKPRCLTAKQSAVVEVALLGPVCVEEFSSCKGLGRVFLRALGRTIAVGIVTRIIEEQD
;
A
#
# COMPACT_ATOMS: atom_id res chain seq x y z
N MET A 1 -10.80 9.38 2.42
CA MET A 1 -9.41 9.61 1.97
C MET A 1 -9.21 8.99 0.58
N PRO A 2 -8.35 9.51 -0.31
CA PRO A 2 -7.41 10.63 -0.09
C PRO A 2 -8.03 12.02 -0.27
N ALA A 3 -9.24 12.13 -0.85
CA ALA A 3 -9.87 13.43 -1.16
C ALA A 3 -10.25 14.29 0.07
N GLY A 4 -10.15 13.77 1.30
CA GLY A 4 -10.49 14.52 2.52
C GLY A 4 -11.96 14.94 2.67
N VAL A 5 -12.86 14.48 1.78
CA VAL A 5 -14.28 14.86 1.79
C VAL A 5 -15.04 14.08 2.85
N VAL A 6 -15.89 14.79 3.60
CA VAL A 6 -16.78 14.23 4.62
C VAL A 6 -18.19 14.10 4.04
N GLY A 7 -18.87 13.00 4.37
CA GLY A 7 -20.26 12.78 4.00
C GLY A 7 -20.94 11.80 4.95
N SER A 8 -22.22 11.52 4.71
CA SER A 8 -23.02 10.60 5.51
C SER A 8 -23.33 9.31 4.76
N VAL A 9 -23.49 8.21 5.50
CA VAL A 9 -23.96 6.93 4.95
C VAL A 9 -25.48 6.98 4.83
N ARG A 10 -26.01 6.79 3.63
CA ARG A 10 -27.45 6.76 3.35
C ARG A 10 -28.03 5.36 3.51
N SER A 11 -27.35 4.35 2.98
CA SER A 11 -27.79 2.95 3.07
C SER A 11 -26.60 1.99 2.97
N LEU A 12 -26.82 0.78 3.49
CA LEU A 12 -25.90 -0.35 3.41
C LEU A 12 -26.63 -1.54 2.81
N GLU A 13 -25.94 -2.26 1.93
CA GLU A 13 -26.43 -3.50 1.34
C GLU A 13 -25.38 -4.59 1.45
N ARG A 14 -25.80 -5.79 1.82
CA ARG A 14 -24.98 -7.01 1.87
C ARG A 14 -25.71 -8.08 1.05
N ASP A 15 -25.02 -8.68 0.08
CA ASP A 15 -25.61 -9.71 -0.79
C ASP A 15 -26.96 -9.28 -1.43
N SER A 16 -27.03 -8.01 -1.86
CA SER A 16 -28.22 -7.35 -2.40
C SER A 16 -29.43 -7.24 -1.45
N GLN A 17 -29.19 -7.39 -0.14
CA GLN A 17 -30.19 -7.16 0.90
C GLN A 17 -29.80 -5.96 1.76
N ALA A 18 -30.78 -5.10 2.05
CA ALA A 18 -30.56 -3.95 2.92
C ALA A 18 -30.18 -4.42 4.33
N CYS A 19 -29.15 -3.79 4.91
CA CYS A 19 -28.72 -4.04 6.28
C CYS A 19 -28.56 -2.73 7.05
N THR A 20 -28.66 -2.79 8.38
CA THR A 20 -28.58 -1.61 9.25
C THR A 20 -27.18 -1.36 9.79
N PHE A 21 -26.33 -2.39 9.82
CA PHE A 21 -24.93 -2.30 10.21
C PHE A 21 -24.10 -3.33 9.46
N ALA A 22 -22.80 -3.04 9.34
CA ALA A 22 -21.79 -3.96 8.81
C ALA A 22 -20.66 -4.11 9.85
N ARG A 23 -20.01 -5.26 9.86
CA ARG A 23 -18.87 -5.54 10.74
C ARG A 23 -17.59 -5.71 9.94
N ALA A 24 -16.45 -5.60 10.62
CA ALA A 24 -15.15 -5.87 10.01
C ALA A 24 -15.15 -7.28 9.38
N GLY A 25 -14.84 -7.36 8.09
CA GLY A 25 -14.86 -8.60 7.30
C GLY A 25 -16.09 -8.76 6.40
N ASP A 26 -17.14 -7.95 6.59
CA ASP A 26 -18.29 -7.95 5.69
C ASP A 26 -17.96 -7.21 4.39
N ASN A 27 -18.35 -7.81 3.26
CA ASN A 27 -18.37 -7.14 1.96
C ASN A 27 -19.75 -6.48 1.79
N VAL A 28 -19.78 -5.16 1.70
CA VAL A 28 -21.01 -4.37 1.61
C VAL A 28 -20.91 -3.30 0.54
N ALA A 29 -22.05 -2.98 -0.08
CA ALA A 29 -22.22 -1.77 -0.86
C ALA A 29 -22.71 -0.64 0.05
N VAL A 30 -22.05 0.52 -0.02
CA VAL A 30 -22.36 1.69 0.80
C VAL A 30 -22.83 2.81 -0.10
N SER A 31 -24.04 3.31 0.11
CA SER A 31 -24.51 4.53 -0.57
C SER A 31 -24.16 5.74 0.28
N LEU A 32 -23.43 6.69 -0.32
CA LEU A 32 -22.97 7.91 0.34
C LEU A 32 -23.84 9.11 -0.06
N GLN A 33 -24.03 10.05 0.86
CA GLN A 33 -24.72 11.31 0.64
C GLN A 33 -23.77 12.48 0.94
N GLY A 34 -23.84 13.53 0.11
CA GLY A 34 -23.00 14.72 0.25
C GLY A 34 -21.59 14.59 -0.31
N ILE A 35 -21.31 13.53 -1.08
CA ILE A 35 -20.01 13.31 -1.72
C ILE A 35 -20.22 13.24 -3.23
N ASP A 36 -19.43 14.01 -3.98
CA ASP A 36 -19.38 13.92 -5.43
C ASP A 36 -18.78 12.57 -5.86
N ALA A 37 -19.39 11.92 -6.85
CA ALA A 37 -18.92 10.68 -7.44
C ALA A 37 -17.46 10.78 -7.92
N GLY A 38 -17.00 11.96 -8.37
CA GLY A 38 -15.62 12.19 -8.77
C GLY A 38 -14.59 12.01 -7.65
N HIS A 39 -15.00 12.12 -6.39
CA HIS A 39 -14.12 11.91 -5.23
C HIS A 39 -14.05 10.45 -4.77
N VAL A 40 -14.90 9.57 -5.32
CA VAL A 40 -14.90 8.13 -5.00
C VAL A 40 -14.05 7.40 -6.04
N ILE A 41 -12.83 7.04 -5.65
CA ILE A 41 -11.86 6.37 -6.52
C ILE A 41 -11.52 4.97 -6.03
N ALA A 42 -11.10 4.09 -6.95
CA ALA A 42 -10.53 2.80 -6.59
C ALA A 42 -9.26 3.00 -5.73
N GLY A 43 -9.18 2.30 -4.59
CA GLY A 43 -8.12 2.52 -3.60
C GLY A 43 -8.38 3.67 -2.63
N GLY A 44 -9.48 4.42 -2.80
CA GLY A 44 -10.00 5.30 -1.75
C GLY A 44 -10.41 4.50 -0.52
N VAL A 45 -10.25 5.10 0.65
CA VAL A 45 -10.60 4.49 1.93
C VAL A 45 -11.56 5.40 2.68
N LEU A 46 -12.73 4.86 3.00
CA LEU A 46 -13.67 5.48 3.94
C LEU A 46 -13.16 5.26 5.36
N CYS A 47 -13.11 6.33 6.14
CA CYS A 47 -12.61 6.32 7.51
C CYS A 47 -13.44 7.29 8.36
N HIS A 48 -13.41 7.10 9.67
CA HIS A 48 -14.04 8.05 10.59
C HIS A 48 -13.29 9.39 10.55
N PRO A 49 -13.97 10.55 10.59
CA PRO A 49 -13.30 11.86 10.55
C PRO A 49 -12.24 12.07 11.64
N GLU A 50 -12.46 11.48 12.83
CA GLU A 50 -11.51 11.55 13.96
C GLU A 50 -10.35 10.56 13.86
N PHE A 51 -10.46 9.55 12.98
CA PHE A 51 -9.43 8.54 12.75
C PHE A 51 -9.12 8.44 11.25
N PRO A 52 -8.58 9.52 10.65
CA PRO A 52 -8.27 9.54 9.24
C PRO A 52 -7.16 8.56 8.91
N VAL A 53 -7.30 7.86 7.78
CA VAL A 53 -6.24 7.00 7.23
C VAL A 53 -5.13 7.86 6.64
N SER A 54 -3.88 7.46 6.88
CA SER A 54 -2.71 8.15 6.37
C SER A 54 -2.61 8.09 4.84
N VAL A 55 -2.13 9.17 4.24
CA VAL A 55 -1.95 9.30 2.80
C VAL A 55 -0.49 9.66 2.55
N ALA A 56 0.20 8.86 1.75
CA ALA A 56 1.64 9.02 1.59
C ALA A 56 2.10 8.75 0.16
N ARG A 57 3.26 9.33 -0.16
CA ARG A 57 4.01 9.13 -1.40
C ARG A 57 5.35 8.44 -1.18
N TYR A 58 5.93 8.54 0.00
CA TYR A 58 7.22 7.95 0.32
C TYR A 58 7.04 6.92 1.42
N LEU A 59 7.51 5.70 1.16
CA LEU A 59 7.28 4.56 2.04
C LEU A 59 8.56 3.76 2.23
N GLU A 60 8.80 3.35 3.47
CA GLU A 60 9.73 2.27 3.75
C GLU A 60 8.97 0.95 3.74
N LEU A 61 9.48 0.00 2.96
CA LEU A 61 8.91 -1.33 2.79
C LEU A 61 9.93 -2.38 3.19
N LYS A 62 9.46 -3.39 3.94
CA LYS A 62 10.16 -4.67 4.03
C LYS A 62 9.60 -5.61 2.97
N VAL A 63 10.43 -5.98 2.00
CA VAL A 63 10.03 -6.76 0.83
C VAL A 63 10.78 -8.10 0.77
N LEU A 64 10.11 -9.11 0.22
CA LEU A 64 10.67 -10.35 -0.26
C LEU A 64 10.54 -10.37 -1.79
N VAL A 65 11.68 -10.42 -2.47
CA VAL A 65 11.72 -10.59 -3.92
C VAL A 65 11.37 -12.03 -4.25
N LEU A 66 10.42 -12.20 -5.16
CA LEU A 66 9.97 -13.51 -5.63
C LEU A 66 10.97 -14.08 -6.64
N ASP A 67 10.60 -15.17 -7.30
CA ASP A 67 11.44 -15.80 -8.32
C ASP A 67 11.38 -14.98 -9.62
N VAL A 68 12.31 -14.04 -9.75
CA VAL A 68 12.39 -13.08 -10.86
C VAL A 68 13.70 -13.23 -11.62
N THR A 69 13.64 -13.06 -12.93
CA THR A 69 14.83 -13.10 -13.80
C THR A 69 15.59 -11.77 -13.80
N THR A 70 14.86 -10.65 -13.72
CA THR A 70 15.45 -9.30 -13.74
C THR A 70 15.64 -8.80 -12.32
N PRO A 71 16.85 -8.35 -11.93
CA PRO A 71 17.08 -7.78 -10.61
C PRO A 71 16.39 -6.43 -10.45
N ILE A 72 15.98 -6.12 -9.22
CA ILE A 72 15.42 -4.80 -8.86
C ILE A 72 16.59 -3.86 -8.56
N LEU A 73 16.65 -2.73 -9.26
CA LEU A 73 17.70 -1.72 -9.15
C LEU A 73 17.17 -0.47 -8.46
N ILE A 74 18.08 0.33 -7.91
CA ILE A 74 17.75 1.70 -7.52
C ILE A 74 17.32 2.46 -8.78
N GLY A 75 16.16 3.12 -8.71
CA GLY A 75 15.54 3.81 -9.83
C GLY A 75 14.62 2.96 -10.70
N SER A 76 14.50 1.65 -10.45
CA SER A 76 13.53 0.80 -11.16
C SER A 76 12.11 1.36 -11.03
N GLN A 77 11.42 1.45 -12.17
CA GLN A 77 10.00 1.79 -12.26
C GLN A 77 9.16 0.52 -12.13
N LEU A 78 8.15 0.59 -11.27
CA LEU A 78 7.34 -0.54 -10.84
C LEU A 78 5.87 -0.09 -10.75
N GLU A 79 4.96 -1.05 -10.65
CA GLU A 79 3.59 -0.85 -10.22
C GLU A 79 3.48 -1.22 -8.74
N PHE A 80 3.04 -0.28 -7.91
CA PHE A 80 2.75 -0.47 -6.49
C PHE A 80 1.28 -0.79 -6.31
N HIS A 81 1.01 -1.96 -5.72
CA HIS A 81 -0.32 -2.42 -5.41
C HIS A 81 -0.48 -2.53 -3.90
N ILE A 82 -1.55 -1.93 -3.38
CA ILE A 82 -1.95 -2.03 -1.99
C ILE A 82 -3.48 -2.03 -1.95
N HIS A 83 -4.09 -2.99 -1.23
CA HIS A 83 -5.55 -3.19 -1.24
C HIS A 83 -6.16 -3.12 -2.66
N HIS A 84 -6.94 -2.10 -2.95
CA HIS A 84 -7.56 -1.81 -4.25
C HIS A 84 -6.85 -0.68 -5.02
N ALA A 85 -5.85 -0.02 -4.42
CA ALA A 85 -5.04 1.00 -5.07
C ALA A 85 -3.95 0.38 -5.97
N LYS A 86 -3.69 1.05 -7.09
CA LYS A 86 -2.64 0.75 -8.05
C LYS A 86 -1.97 2.07 -8.41
N GLU A 87 -0.68 2.19 -8.20
CA GLU A 87 0.04 3.45 -8.40
C GLU A 87 1.42 3.20 -9.01
N ALA A 88 1.91 4.12 -9.84
CA ALA A 88 3.25 4.02 -10.38
C ALA A 88 4.26 4.31 -9.27
N ALA A 89 5.32 3.52 -9.18
CA ALA A 89 6.31 3.64 -8.12
C ALA A 89 7.74 3.52 -8.65
N ARG A 90 8.66 4.18 -7.96
CA ARG A 90 10.09 4.12 -8.20
C ARG A 90 10.79 3.63 -6.94
N VAL A 91 11.73 2.70 -7.09
CA VAL A 91 12.66 2.35 -6.00
C VAL A 91 13.59 3.54 -5.77
N ALA A 92 13.38 4.27 -4.69
CA ALA A 92 14.21 5.42 -4.35
C ALA A 92 15.56 4.96 -3.81
N ARG A 93 15.55 4.03 -2.83
CA ARG A 93 16.75 3.52 -2.18
C ARG A 93 16.57 2.08 -1.73
N ILE A 94 17.67 1.34 -1.67
CA ILE A 94 17.72 0.03 -1.02
C ILE A 94 18.57 0.18 0.23
N LEU A 95 17.96 0.07 1.41
CA LEU A 95 18.62 0.34 2.68
C LEU A 95 19.46 -0.84 3.15
N SER A 96 18.91 -2.05 3.09
CA SER A 96 19.58 -3.25 3.56
C SER A 96 19.02 -4.52 2.98
N LEU A 97 19.87 -5.53 2.78
CA LEU A 97 19.46 -6.93 2.68
C LEU A 97 19.23 -7.51 4.07
N LEU A 98 18.17 -8.31 4.18
CA LEU A 98 17.80 -9.04 5.36
C LEU A 98 17.96 -10.54 5.10
N ASP A 99 18.41 -11.26 6.11
CA ASP A 99 18.32 -12.72 6.12
C ASP A 99 16.86 -13.15 6.29
N SER A 100 16.37 -14.03 5.43
CA SER A 100 14.95 -14.41 5.38
C SER A 100 14.48 -15.21 6.59
N LYS A 101 15.40 -15.87 7.32
CA LYS A 101 15.08 -16.69 8.50
C LYS A 101 15.19 -15.89 9.79
N THR A 102 16.24 -15.10 9.92
CA THR A 102 16.58 -14.38 11.16
C THR A 102 16.10 -12.93 11.17
N GLY A 103 15.78 -12.36 10.01
CA GLY A 103 15.39 -10.96 9.86
C GLY A 103 16.51 -9.95 10.12
N LYS A 104 17.75 -10.42 10.35
CA LYS A 104 18.91 -9.57 10.63
C LYS A 104 19.47 -8.97 9.35
N VAL A 105 20.06 -7.78 9.47
CA VAL A 105 20.72 -7.10 8.36
C VAL A 105 21.98 -7.88 7.98
N THR A 106 22.00 -8.41 6.75
CA THR A 106 23.17 -9.10 6.19
C THR A 106 24.09 -8.14 5.46
N LYS A 107 23.53 -7.17 4.74
CA LYS A 107 24.30 -6.21 3.94
C LYS A 107 23.62 -4.84 3.95
N LYS A 108 24.39 -3.78 4.17
CA LYS A 108 23.91 -2.39 4.08
C LYS A 108 24.08 -1.87 2.65
N LYS A 109 23.10 -1.10 2.17
CA LYS A 109 23.10 -0.40 0.87
C LYS A 109 23.56 -1.27 -0.32
N PRO A 110 22.89 -2.41 -0.60
CA PRO A 110 23.18 -3.20 -1.81
C PRO A 110 22.83 -2.39 -3.08
N ARG A 111 23.50 -2.69 -4.19
CA ARG A 111 23.24 -2.03 -5.49
C ARG A 111 21.98 -2.54 -6.18
N CYS A 112 21.59 -3.78 -5.93
CA CYS A 112 20.46 -4.45 -6.54
C CYS A 112 19.88 -5.52 -5.59
N LEU A 113 18.65 -5.94 -5.86
CA LEU A 113 18.02 -7.11 -5.25
C LEU A 113 17.82 -8.19 -6.30
N THR A 114 18.20 -9.42 -5.96
CA THR A 114 17.98 -10.61 -6.80
C THR A 114 16.86 -11.48 -6.22
N ALA A 115 16.47 -12.52 -6.96
CA ALA A 115 15.43 -13.45 -6.56
C ALA A 115 15.64 -14.02 -5.15
N LYS A 116 14.54 -14.22 -4.42
CA LYS A 116 14.49 -14.84 -3.07
C LYS A 116 15.20 -14.04 -1.97
N GLN A 117 15.59 -12.80 -2.23
CA GLN A 117 16.19 -11.93 -1.22
C GLN A 117 15.12 -11.15 -0.46
N SER A 118 15.33 -10.99 0.84
CA SER A 118 14.56 -10.04 1.67
C SER A 118 15.34 -8.75 1.81
N ALA A 119 14.66 -7.61 1.79
CA ALA A 119 15.29 -6.31 1.90
C ALA A 119 14.37 -5.26 2.53
N VAL A 120 14.98 -4.18 3.01
CA VAL A 120 14.30 -2.93 3.33
C VAL A 120 14.58 -1.95 2.20
N VAL A 121 13.53 -1.42 1.60
CA VAL A 121 13.57 -0.48 0.47
C VAL A 121 12.75 0.75 0.77
N GLU A 122 13.18 1.89 0.25
CA GLU A 122 12.37 3.10 0.18
C GLU A 122 11.80 3.21 -1.23
N VAL A 123 10.49 3.41 -1.33
CA VAL A 123 9.79 3.62 -2.60
C VAL A 123 9.14 5.00 -2.62
N ALA A 124 9.19 5.63 -3.79
CA ALA A 124 8.48 6.87 -4.09
C ALA A 124 7.34 6.56 -5.05
N LEU A 125 6.13 6.92 -4.68
CA LEU A 125 4.91 6.79 -5.49
C LEU A 125 4.70 8.08 -6.29
N LEU A 126 4.18 7.94 -7.51
CA LEU A 126 3.86 9.10 -8.36
C LEU A 126 2.64 9.85 -7.81
N GLY A 127 1.60 9.11 -7.45
CA GLY A 127 0.40 9.60 -6.78
C GLY A 127 0.36 9.33 -5.27
N PRO A 128 -0.42 10.10 -4.50
CA PRO A 128 -0.67 9.82 -3.09
C PRO A 128 -1.58 8.60 -2.93
N VAL A 129 -1.25 7.70 -2.00
CA VAL A 129 -2.04 6.48 -1.74
C VAL A 129 -2.40 6.38 -0.27
N CYS A 130 -3.62 5.91 0.03
CA CYS A 130 -4.06 5.58 1.39
C CYS A 130 -3.31 4.33 1.89
N VAL A 131 -2.54 4.47 2.95
CA VAL A 131 -1.63 3.44 3.46
C VAL A 131 -1.50 3.55 4.98
N GLU A 132 -1.18 2.45 5.65
CA GLU A 132 -0.87 2.44 7.08
C GLU A 132 0.36 1.56 7.32
N GLU A 133 1.03 1.78 8.45
CA GLU A 133 2.05 0.84 8.91
C GLU A 133 1.43 -0.53 9.18
N PHE A 134 2.13 -1.60 8.80
CA PHE A 134 1.61 -2.95 8.94
C PHE A 134 1.37 -3.36 10.41
N SER A 135 2.13 -2.79 11.34
CA SER A 135 1.95 -2.89 12.80
C SER A 135 0.60 -2.34 13.24
N SER A 136 0.19 -1.20 12.68
CA SER A 136 -1.04 -0.48 13.03
C SER A 136 -2.27 -1.08 12.34
N CYS A 137 -2.23 -1.27 11.03
CA CYS A 137 -3.32 -1.85 10.25
C CYS A 137 -2.81 -2.83 9.18
N LYS A 138 -2.91 -4.13 9.48
CA LYS A 138 -2.46 -5.19 8.56
C LYS A 138 -3.14 -5.16 7.19
N GLY A 139 -4.40 -4.70 7.11
CA GLY A 139 -5.16 -4.63 5.85
C GLY A 139 -4.62 -3.56 4.90
N LEU A 140 -4.15 -2.44 5.46
CA LEU A 140 -3.64 -1.28 4.72
C LEU A 140 -2.10 -1.22 4.66
N GLY A 141 -1.40 -2.20 5.24
CA GLY A 141 0.06 -2.27 5.24
C GLY A 141 0.66 -3.37 4.38
N ARG A 142 -0.12 -4.19 3.65
CA ARG A 142 0.40 -5.25 2.78
C ARG A 142 0.52 -4.78 1.34
N VAL A 143 1.71 -4.91 0.77
CA VAL A 143 2.02 -4.36 -0.55
C VAL A 143 2.52 -5.44 -1.51
N PHE A 144 2.24 -5.24 -2.78
CA PHE A 144 2.76 -6.05 -3.87
C PHE A 144 3.44 -5.13 -4.88
N LEU A 145 4.67 -5.44 -5.25
CA LEU A 145 5.38 -4.75 -6.31
C LEU A 145 5.27 -5.60 -7.57
N ARG A 146 4.84 -4.98 -8.67
CA ARG A 146 4.71 -5.64 -9.97
C ARG A 146 5.56 -4.93 -11.01
N ALA A 147 5.99 -5.70 -12.01
CA ALA A 147 6.60 -5.19 -13.22
C ALA A 147 6.18 -6.08 -14.38
N LEU A 148 5.88 -5.48 -15.53
CA LEU A 148 5.47 -6.19 -16.75
C LEU A 148 4.33 -7.20 -16.51
N GLY A 149 3.34 -6.80 -15.70
CA GLY A 149 2.19 -7.63 -15.36
C GLY A 149 2.45 -8.78 -14.38
N ARG A 150 3.67 -8.94 -13.85
CA ARG A 150 4.01 -10.01 -12.89
C ARG A 150 4.36 -9.44 -11.53
N THR A 151 3.97 -10.14 -10.46
CA THR A 151 4.40 -9.80 -9.10
C THR A 151 5.87 -10.17 -8.94
N ILE A 152 6.70 -9.17 -8.68
CA ILE A 152 8.15 -9.32 -8.53
C ILE A 152 8.57 -9.35 -7.06
N ALA A 153 7.80 -8.72 -6.19
CA ALA A 153 8.05 -8.73 -4.75
C ALA A 153 6.75 -8.58 -3.98
N VAL A 154 6.74 -9.13 -2.77
CA VAL A 154 5.68 -8.96 -1.79
C VAL A 154 6.28 -8.31 -0.56
N GLY A 155 5.53 -7.47 0.13
CA GLY A 155 6.08 -6.77 1.28
C GLY A 155 5.04 -6.21 2.22
N ILE A 156 5.57 -5.51 3.21
CA ILE A 156 4.79 -4.76 4.18
C ILE A 156 5.35 -3.35 4.33
N VAL A 157 4.47 -2.39 4.58
CA VAL A 157 4.85 -1.03 4.98
C VAL A 157 5.39 -1.09 6.39
N THR A 158 6.66 -0.73 6.56
CA THR A 158 7.31 -0.64 7.88
C THR A 158 7.26 0.76 8.43
N ARG A 159 7.29 1.77 7.57
CA ARG A 159 7.26 3.17 7.97
C ARG A 159 6.68 4.04 6.87
N ILE A 160 5.88 5.02 7.27
CA ILE A 160 5.47 6.12 6.40
C ILE A 160 6.49 7.25 6.51
N ILE A 161 7.03 7.69 5.37
CA ILE A 161 8.05 8.74 5.33
C ILE A 161 7.34 10.04 4.95
N GLU A 162 7.41 11.04 5.83
CA GLU A 162 6.93 12.38 5.53
C GLU A 162 7.79 13.00 4.43
N GLU A 163 7.14 13.68 3.48
CA GLU A 163 7.81 14.45 2.43
C GLU A 163 8.57 15.59 3.14
N GLN A 164 9.90 15.48 3.22
CA GLN A 164 10.73 16.60 3.64
C GLN A 164 10.85 17.52 2.44
N ASP A 165 10.09 18.62 2.45
CA ASP A 165 10.30 19.77 1.56
C ASP A 165 11.73 20.32 1.66
#